data_AF-A0A3B9J4Z9-F1
#
_entry.id   AF-A0A3B9J4Z9-F1
#
_cell.length_a   1.000
_cell.length_b   1.000
_cell.length_c   1.000
_cell.angle_alpha   90.00
_cell.angle_beta   90.00
_cell.angle_gamma   90.00
#
_symmetry.space_group_name_H-M   'P 1'
#
loop_
_entity.id
_entity.type
_entity.pdbx_description
1 polymer ?
#
loop_
_entity_poly.entity_id
_entity_poly.type
_entity_poly.pdbx_seq_one_letter_code
_entity_poly.pdbx_strand_id
1 'polypeptide(L)'
;RPDMSDVALAEVLTENSNGATLRPQTTCRPIGVVLGIQHRTPWARAGSTWKSMQNMELSERLALIRDPESRQALVEEANNPEQIHGGGSAMVDLSRLYLLDAEDPNYRVGPEGTLEARAAQAGVTPVEF
;
A
#
# COMPACT_ATOMS: atom_id res chain seq x y z
N ARG A 1 1.48 -16.65 7.12
CA ARG A 1 1.97 -17.84 6.38
C ARG A 1 1.24 -17.89 5.04
N PRO A 2 1.78 -17.21 4.01
CA PRO A 2 1.15 -17.10 2.69
C PRO A 2 1.17 -18.41 1.86
N ASP A 3 1.60 -19.52 2.46
CA ASP A 3 1.91 -20.81 1.85
C ASP A 3 0.92 -21.93 2.22
N MET A 4 0.09 -21.76 3.26
CA MET A 4 -0.86 -22.81 3.69
C MET A 4 -1.93 -23.12 2.63
N SER A 5 -2.34 -22.14 1.83
CA SER A 5 -3.23 -22.39 0.69
C SER A 5 -2.56 -23.26 -0.37
N ASP A 6 -1.27 -23.06 -0.62
CA ASP A 6 -0.56 -23.80 -1.66
C ASP A 6 -0.36 -25.25 -1.25
N VAL A 7 -0.06 -25.49 0.03
CA VAL A 7 -0.02 -26.85 0.60
C VAL A 7 -1.38 -27.53 0.43
N ALA A 8 -2.47 -26.86 0.84
CA ALA A 8 -3.82 -27.43 0.70
C ALA A 8 -4.20 -27.72 -0.76
N LEU A 9 -3.83 -26.84 -1.69
CA LEU A 9 -4.07 -27.03 -3.12
C LEU A 9 -3.24 -28.18 -3.68
N ALA A 10 -1.97 -28.33 -3.28
CA ALA A 10 -1.10 -29.41 -3.71
C ALA A 10 -1.63 -30.78 -3.26
N GLU A 11 -2.04 -30.92 -2.00
CA GLU A 11 -2.63 -32.16 -1.49
C GLU A 11 -3.93 -32.53 -2.22
N VAL A 12 -4.79 -31.54 -2.46
CA VAL A 12 -6.05 -31.75 -3.21
C VAL A 12 -5.78 -32.16 -4.66
N LEU A 13 -4.76 -31.60 -5.31
CA LEU A 13 -4.35 -32.01 -6.65
C LEU A 13 -3.84 -33.46 -6.67
N THR A 14 -3.02 -33.84 -5.69
CA THR A 14 -2.52 -35.22 -5.52
C THR A 14 -3.67 -36.21 -5.37
N GLU A 15 -4.59 -35.95 -4.44
CA GLU A 15 -5.70 -36.88 -4.17
C GLU A 15 -6.70 -36.95 -5.33
N ASN A 16 -6.94 -35.84 -6.04
CA ASN A 16 -7.73 -35.87 -7.26
C ASN A 16 -7.06 -36.71 -8.36
N SER A 17 -5.73 -36.69 -8.47
CA SER A 17 -5.00 -37.58 -9.39
C SER A 17 -5.11 -39.05 -8.99
N ASN A 18 -5.32 -39.34 -7.71
CA ASN A 18 -5.57 -40.67 -7.16
C ASN A 18 -7.05 -41.12 -7.29
N GLY A 19 -7.90 -40.31 -7.92
CA GLY A 19 -9.31 -40.62 -8.20
C GLY A 19 -10.31 -40.04 -7.21
N ALA A 20 -9.88 -39.22 -6.24
CA ALA A 20 -10.80 -38.46 -5.41
C ALA A 20 -11.53 -37.37 -6.22
N THR A 21 -12.60 -36.80 -5.66
CA THR A 21 -13.29 -35.63 -6.22
C THR A 21 -13.39 -34.55 -5.14
N LEU A 22 -12.26 -33.94 -4.85
CA LEU A 22 -12.09 -32.88 -3.87
C LEU A 22 -12.16 -31.51 -4.54
N ARG A 23 -12.86 -30.57 -3.90
CA ARG A 23 -12.82 -29.14 -4.24
C ARG A 23 -12.25 -28.36 -3.04
N PRO A 24 -11.10 -27.70 -3.19
CA PRO A 24 -10.44 -27.06 -2.06
C PRO A 24 -11.22 -25.82 -1.61
N GLN A 25 -11.33 -25.64 -0.29
CA GLN A 25 -11.74 -24.37 0.32
C GLN A 25 -10.59 -23.89 1.20
N THR A 26 -9.97 -22.79 0.82
CA THR A 26 -8.94 -22.13 1.63
C THR A 26 -9.54 -20.95 2.37
N THR A 27 -8.86 -20.48 3.42
CA THR A 27 -9.21 -19.21 4.05
C THR A 27 -9.24 -18.08 3.02
N CYS A 28 -10.22 -17.18 3.15
CA CYS A 28 -10.27 -15.98 2.34
C CYS A 28 -9.04 -15.10 2.64
N ARG A 29 -8.62 -14.30 1.65
CA ARG A 29 -7.61 -13.27 1.91
C ARG A 29 -8.19 -12.20 2.84
N PRO A 30 -7.39 -11.66 3.77
CA PRO A 30 -7.83 -10.55 4.60
C PRO A 30 -8.25 -9.36 3.73
N ILE A 31 -9.25 -8.62 4.20
CA ILE A 31 -9.74 -7.41 3.55
C ILE A 31 -8.63 -6.35 3.63
N GLY A 32 -8.27 -5.77 2.49
CA GLY A 32 -7.34 -4.64 2.39
C GLY A 32 -8.03 -3.38 1.89
N VAL A 33 -7.38 -2.23 2.08
CA VAL A 33 -7.79 -0.95 1.50
C VAL A 33 -6.79 -0.54 0.43
N VAL A 34 -7.30 -0.02 -0.69
CA VAL A 34 -6.45 0.60 -1.72
C VAL A 34 -6.34 2.09 -1.38
N LEU A 35 -5.11 2.53 -1.15
CA LEU A 35 -4.77 3.93 -0.94
C LEU A 35 -4.15 4.49 -2.21
N GLY A 36 -4.42 5.75 -2.50
CA GLY A 36 -3.95 6.37 -3.74
C GLY A 36 -4.32 7.83 -3.81
N ILE A 37 -3.65 8.55 -4.71
CA ILE A 37 -3.75 10.01 -4.76
C ILE A 37 -5.16 10.52 -5.11
N GLN A 38 -5.92 9.74 -5.88
CA GLN A 38 -7.31 10.05 -6.24
C GLN A 38 -8.24 10.03 -5.02
N HIS A 39 -7.92 9.22 -4.00
CA HIS A 39 -8.74 9.09 -2.80
C HIS A 39 -8.02 9.71 -1.61
N ARG A 40 -7.26 8.88 -0.89
CA ARG A 40 -6.54 9.24 0.31
C ARG A 40 -5.20 8.50 0.36
N THR A 41 -4.14 9.22 0.68
CA THR A 41 -2.81 8.69 0.93
C THR A 41 -2.60 8.47 2.45
N PRO A 42 -1.58 7.68 2.85
CA PRO A 42 -1.15 7.62 4.25
C PRO A 42 -0.83 9.00 4.85
N TRP A 43 -0.38 9.94 4.01
CA TRP A 43 0.10 11.26 4.42
C TRP A 43 -0.96 12.37 4.35
N ALA A 44 -2.24 12.07 4.09
CA ALA A 44 -3.30 13.07 3.90
C ALA A 44 -3.50 14.07 5.06
N ARG A 45 -2.81 13.88 6.19
CA ARG A 45 -2.85 14.75 7.37
C ARG A 45 -1.47 15.21 7.84
N ALA A 46 -0.42 14.93 7.07
CA ALA A 46 0.97 15.17 7.47
C ALA A 46 1.30 16.66 7.63
N GLY A 47 0.69 17.53 6.82
CA GLY A 47 0.85 18.97 6.92
C GLY A 47 -0.18 19.74 6.10
N SER A 48 0.03 21.04 5.97
CA SER A 48 -0.89 21.96 5.29
C SER A 48 -1.05 21.67 3.80
N THR A 49 0.06 21.32 3.13
CA THR A 49 0.09 21.03 1.70
C THR A 49 -0.69 19.74 1.41
N TRP A 50 -0.46 18.69 2.21
CA TRP A 50 -1.26 17.47 2.13
C TRP A 50 -2.76 17.68 2.39
N LYS A 51 -3.10 18.51 3.40
CA LYS A 51 -4.50 18.80 3.73
C LYS A 51 -5.20 19.61 2.63
N SER A 52 -4.48 20.47 1.92
CA SER A 52 -5.04 21.30 0.84
C SER A 52 -5.66 20.47 -0.29
N MET A 53 -5.13 19.27 -0.54
CA MET A 53 -5.60 18.37 -1.59
C MET A 53 -6.98 17.75 -1.34
N GLN A 54 -7.54 17.83 -0.11
CA GLN A 54 -8.80 17.16 0.24
C GLN A 54 -9.98 17.57 -0.66
N ASN A 55 -10.03 18.83 -1.08
CA ASN A 55 -11.11 19.38 -1.90
C ASN A 55 -10.72 19.56 -3.38
N MET A 56 -9.52 19.12 -3.75
CA MET A 56 -9.02 19.23 -5.13
C MET A 56 -9.48 18.05 -5.97
N GLU A 57 -9.77 18.33 -7.24
CA GLU A 57 -9.95 17.33 -8.28
C GLU A 57 -8.63 16.61 -8.58
N LEU A 58 -8.70 15.40 -9.17
CA LEU A 58 -7.50 14.59 -9.43
C LEU A 58 -6.45 15.34 -10.28
N SER A 59 -6.88 16.09 -11.29
CA SER A 59 -5.97 16.87 -12.15
C SER A 59 -5.20 17.93 -11.37
N GLU A 60 -5.84 18.60 -10.43
CA GLU A 60 -5.25 19.63 -9.57
C GLU A 60 -4.24 19.02 -8.59
N ARG A 61 -4.59 17.88 -7.97
CA ARG A 61 -3.66 17.12 -7.11
C ARG A 61 -2.40 16.72 -7.88
N LEU A 62 -2.56 16.21 -9.10
CA LEU A 62 -1.43 15.81 -9.94
C LEU A 62 -0.59 17.01 -10.39
N ALA A 63 -1.21 18.17 -10.64
CA ALA A 63 -0.48 19.40 -10.95
C ALA A 63 0.36 19.86 -9.74
N LEU A 64 -0.23 19.84 -8.54
CA LEU A 64 0.46 20.20 -7.29
C LEU A 64 1.64 19.27 -7.00
N ILE A 65 1.51 17.95 -7.19
CA ILE A 65 2.60 16.99 -6.95
C ILE A 65 3.75 17.15 -7.97
N ARG A 66 3.45 17.61 -9.18
CA ARG A 66 4.45 17.85 -10.23
C ARG A 66 5.17 19.18 -10.07
N ASP A 67 4.57 20.14 -9.37
CA ASP A 67 5.21 21.40 -9.05
C ASP A 67 6.39 21.17 -8.08
N PRO A 68 7.62 21.59 -8.41
CA PRO A 68 8.79 21.27 -7.59
C PRO A 68 8.74 21.79 -6.15
N GLU A 69 8.25 23.02 -5.95
CA GLU A 69 8.16 23.64 -4.63
C GLU A 69 7.14 22.91 -3.76
N SER A 70 5.96 22.65 -4.33
CA SER A 70 4.91 21.89 -3.67
C SER A 70 5.34 20.44 -3.38
N ARG A 71 6.04 19.78 -4.31
CA ARG A 71 6.59 18.42 -4.11
C ARG A 71 7.55 18.39 -2.93
N GLN A 72 8.46 19.36 -2.84
CA GLN A 72 9.39 19.45 -1.72
C GLN A 72 8.64 19.60 -0.39
N ALA A 73 7.65 20.50 -0.33
CA ALA A 73 6.82 20.68 0.87
C ALA A 73 6.07 19.40 1.26
N LEU A 74 5.49 18.67 0.28
CA LEU A 74 4.82 17.39 0.54
C LEU A 74 5.76 16.35 1.16
N VAL A 75 7.00 16.24 0.65
CA VAL A 75 8.00 15.29 1.17
C VAL A 75 8.45 15.69 2.58
N GLU A 76 8.72 16.97 2.81
CA GLU A 76 9.12 17.49 4.13
C GLU A 76 8.02 17.28 5.19
N GLU A 77 6.77 17.62 4.86
CA GLU A 77 5.60 17.43 5.72
C GLU A 77 5.39 15.93 6.04
N ALA A 78 5.52 15.05 5.06
CA ALA A 78 5.33 13.61 5.25
C ALA A 78 6.44 12.95 6.10
N ASN A 79 7.67 13.42 5.99
CA ASN A 79 8.79 12.95 6.81
C ASN A 79 8.73 13.52 8.25
N ASN A 80 8.10 14.69 8.44
CA ASN A 80 7.99 15.37 9.72
C ASN A 80 6.53 15.75 10.02
N PRO A 81 5.63 14.76 10.16
CA PRO A 81 4.21 15.02 10.20
C PRO A 81 3.81 15.79 11.47
N GLU A 82 2.88 16.74 11.34
CA GLU A 82 2.36 17.51 12.46
C GLU A 82 1.88 16.58 13.60
N GLN A 83 2.22 16.91 14.85
CA GLN A 83 1.73 16.15 16.00
C GLN A 83 0.28 16.52 16.30
N ILE A 84 -0.65 15.76 15.73
CA ILE A 84 -2.08 15.93 15.98
C ILE A 84 -2.48 15.16 17.25
N HIS A 85 -2.96 15.87 18.27
CA HIS A 85 -3.59 15.26 19.44
C HIS A 85 -4.87 14.53 18.98
N GLY A 86 -4.97 13.23 19.26
CA GLY A 86 -6.10 12.39 18.80
C GLY A 86 -5.77 11.34 17.73
N GLY A 87 -4.49 10.96 17.56
CA GLY A 87 -4.10 9.75 16.81
C GLY A 87 -4.08 9.87 15.29
N GLY A 88 -4.13 11.08 14.72
CA GLY A 88 -4.48 11.26 13.31
C GLY A 88 -3.33 11.45 12.30
N SER A 89 -2.05 11.30 12.65
CA SER A 89 -0.97 11.78 11.76
C SER A 89 -0.19 10.70 11.00
N ALA A 90 -0.16 9.44 11.48
CA ALA A 90 0.26 8.28 10.69
C ALA A 90 -0.26 7.00 11.37
N MET A 91 -1.54 6.66 11.19
CA MET A 91 -2.05 5.36 11.69
C MET A 91 -1.72 4.18 10.77
N VAL A 92 -1.11 4.44 9.61
CA VAL A 92 -0.79 3.38 8.65
C VAL A 92 0.65 2.95 8.88
N ASP A 93 0.79 1.74 9.39
CA ASP A 93 2.07 1.03 9.47
C ASP A 93 2.61 0.84 8.04
N LEU A 94 3.61 1.65 7.64
CA LEU A 94 4.15 1.66 6.28
C LEU A 94 4.84 0.32 5.93
N SER A 95 5.29 -0.43 6.94
CA SER A 95 5.79 -1.81 6.78
C SER A 95 4.71 -2.81 6.34
N ARG A 96 3.44 -2.36 6.28
CA ARG A 96 2.29 -3.14 5.80
C ARG A 96 1.63 -2.56 4.56
N LEU A 97 2.23 -1.54 3.95
CA LEU A 97 1.82 -1.05 2.65
C LEU A 97 2.62 -1.75 1.56
N TYR A 98 1.92 -2.19 0.52
CA TYR A 98 2.49 -2.85 -0.63
C TYR A 98 2.12 -2.06 -1.87
N LEU A 99 3.07 -1.91 -2.78
CA LEU A 99 2.77 -1.30 -4.07
C LEU A 99 1.94 -2.26 -4.90
N LEU A 100 0.84 -1.73 -5.43
CA LEU A 100 -0.09 -2.47 -6.27
C LEU A 100 0.01 -1.92 -7.69
N ASP A 101 0.41 -2.78 -8.62
CA ASP A 101 0.35 -2.45 -10.04
C ASP A 101 -1.12 -2.41 -10.50
N ALA A 102 -1.46 -1.42 -11.33
CA ALA A 102 -2.84 -1.21 -11.76
C ALA A 102 -3.29 -2.16 -12.88
N GLU A 103 -2.35 -2.68 -13.68
CA GLU A 103 -2.62 -3.59 -14.80
C GLU A 103 -2.46 -5.05 -14.39
N ASP A 104 -1.41 -5.38 -13.65
CA ASP A 104 -1.09 -6.73 -13.16
C ASP A 104 -0.87 -6.76 -11.63
N PRO A 105 -1.95 -6.65 -10.83
CA PRO A 105 -1.84 -6.57 -9.38
C PRO A 105 -1.34 -7.88 -8.77
N ASN A 106 -0.09 -7.87 -8.28
CA ASN A 106 0.45 -8.98 -7.51
C ASN A 106 0.05 -8.88 -6.03
N TYR A 107 -0.82 -9.78 -5.57
CA TYR A 107 -1.23 -9.88 -4.17
C TYR A 107 -0.38 -10.84 -3.33
N ARG A 108 0.66 -11.47 -3.90
CA ARG A 108 1.56 -12.41 -3.22
C ARG A 108 2.93 -11.77 -3.00
N VAL A 109 2.93 -10.70 -2.22
CA VAL A 109 4.14 -9.90 -1.95
C VAL A 109 4.63 -10.19 -0.54
N GLY A 110 5.92 -10.49 -0.39
CA GLY A 110 6.56 -10.65 0.91
C GLY A 110 6.98 -9.29 1.51
N PRO A 111 7.51 -9.27 2.74
CA PRO A 111 7.95 -8.05 3.43
C PRO A 111 8.93 -7.18 2.63
N GLU A 112 9.73 -7.80 1.75
CA GLU A 112 10.66 -7.13 0.84
C GLU A 112 9.98 -6.26 -0.22
N GLY A 113 8.71 -6.51 -0.52
CA GLY A 113 7.95 -5.71 -1.48
C GLY A 113 7.06 -4.65 -0.83
N THR A 114 7.23 -4.41 0.47
CA THR A 114 6.58 -3.28 1.15
C THR A 114 7.10 -1.94 0.62
N LEU A 115 6.30 -0.89 0.72
CA LEU A 115 6.69 0.46 0.35
C LEU A 115 7.97 0.89 1.08
N GLU A 116 8.04 0.60 2.39
CA GLU A 116 9.21 0.89 3.22
C GLU A 116 10.47 0.14 2.75
N ALA A 117 10.36 -1.17 2.50
CA ALA A 117 11.50 -1.97 2.04
C ALA A 117 12.01 -1.51 0.66
N ARG A 118 11.10 -1.18 -0.26
CA ARG A 118 11.47 -0.68 -1.59
C ARG A 118 12.08 0.72 -1.56
N ALA A 119 11.52 1.62 -0.75
CA ALA A 119 12.09 2.96 -0.54
C ALA A 119 13.51 2.87 0.04
N ALA A 120 13.72 2.02 1.04
CA ALA A 120 15.03 1.77 1.63
C ALA A 120 16.04 1.21 0.62
N GLN A 121 15.63 0.28 -0.26
CA GLN A 121 16.48 -0.23 -1.36
C GLN A 121 16.89 0.86 -2.35
N ALA A 122 16.01 1.83 -2.60
CA ALA A 122 16.28 2.97 -3.49
C ALA A 122 17.00 4.14 -2.79
N GLY A 123 17.23 4.08 -1.48
CA GLY A 123 17.90 5.13 -0.73
C GLY A 123 17.09 6.41 -0.55
N VAL A 124 15.77 6.32 -0.64
CA VAL A 124 14.82 7.45 -0.47
C VAL A 124 13.81 7.15 0.64
N THR A 125 13.06 8.17 1.08
CA THR A 125 12.01 7.95 2.09
C THR A 125 10.73 7.39 1.45
N PRO A 126 9.85 6.72 2.22
CA PRO A 126 8.62 6.12 1.67
C PRO A 126 7.68 7.06 0.91
N VAL A 127 7.70 8.37 1.21
CA VAL A 127 6.89 9.36 0.48
C VAL A 127 7.52 9.78 -0.84
N GLU A 128 8.85 9.67 -0.96
CA GLU A 128 9.59 10.05 -2.16
C GLU A 128 9.69 8.92 -3.18
N PHE A 129 9.58 7.67 -2.71
CA PHE A 129 9.55 6.45 -3.54
C PHE A 129 8.28 6.34 -4.39
#